data_AF-A0A9Q3HPQ5-F1
#
_entry.id   AF-A0A9Q3HPQ5-F1
#
_cell.length_a   1.000
_cell.length_b   1.000
_cell.length_c   1.000
_cell.angle_alpha   90.00
_cell.angle_beta   90.00
_cell.angle_gamma   90.00
#
_symmetry.space_group_name_H-M   'P 1'
#
loop_
_entity.id
_entity.type
_entity.pdbx_description
1 polymer ?
#
loop_
_entity_poly.entity_id
_entity_poly.type
_entity_poly.pdbx_seq_one_letter_code
_entity_poly.pdbx_strand_id
1 'polypeptide(L)'
;MTTAQSHLNHAQDHHPAIYDPSSDIIPVEQNDIIRLQIFIPLATLTAIFSNLVSALLIKPSMSDINDLYYTLLTPNSTMIGCYWIVIFACQVAMSFMVVFTSRQRYRTENTKQTFVHAVGMPYVLGLFIFALWPMFWAAELFLGSTILLVVLLFITTYTLHSIWRHSPPSFISRPFSYIFIYLPVHLFQAVVFTVDLPQSLLITLKWYRSPIDHSWEPNHTTHTWIIFAIVLLLGLTNAYVIYRAKDFVRTVAVVYLTTSVLVKGSNSLGKVSEAPHVYSALVAVAATCMVSFIASFVDLGPDRGRIVLLDEQERRQHVAPT
;
A
#
# COMPACT_ATOMS: atom_id res chain seq x y z
N MET A 1 46.83 -54.31 -41.09
CA MET A 1 45.65 -55.08 -40.63
C MET A 1 46.00 -55.58 -39.24
N THR A 2 45.51 -55.04 -38.14
CA THR A 2 44.13 -54.75 -37.75
C THR A 2 44.12 -53.63 -36.69
N THR A 3 43.32 -52.60 -36.92
CA THR A 3 43.01 -51.52 -35.97
C THR A 3 41.86 -51.98 -35.06
N ALA A 4 42.10 -52.10 -33.76
CA ALA A 4 41.03 -52.35 -32.78
C ALA A 4 40.54 -51.00 -32.22
N GLN A 5 39.33 -50.60 -32.63
CA GLN A 5 38.58 -49.48 -32.05
C GLN A 5 38.05 -49.88 -30.67
N SER A 6 38.53 -49.24 -29.61
CA SER A 6 37.89 -49.27 -28.30
C SER A 6 36.76 -48.24 -28.25
N HIS A 7 35.53 -48.68 -28.47
CA HIS A 7 34.33 -47.90 -28.16
C HIS A 7 34.18 -47.84 -26.62
N LEU A 8 34.55 -46.70 -26.03
CA LEU A 8 34.16 -46.36 -24.66
C LEU A 8 32.66 -46.02 -24.66
N ASN A 9 31.85 -46.89 -24.06
CA ASN A 9 30.46 -46.63 -23.76
C ASN A 9 30.37 -45.53 -22.69
N HIS A 10 29.91 -44.33 -23.07
CA HIS A 10 29.40 -43.35 -22.12
C HIS A 10 28.02 -43.82 -21.65
N ALA A 11 27.99 -44.55 -20.53
CA ALA A 11 26.77 -44.69 -19.75
C ALA A 11 26.44 -43.31 -19.18
N GLN A 12 25.39 -42.66 -19.70
CA GLN A 12 24.77 -41.50 -19.05
C GLN A 12 24.09 -42.01 -17.77
N ASP A 13 24.73 -41.79 -16.62
CA ASP A 13 24.09 -41.88 -15.32
C ASP A 13 22.99 -40.81 -15.25
N HIS A 14 21.75 -41.20 -15.53
CA HIS A 14 20.55 -40.44 -15.19
C HIS A 14 20.33 -40.51 -13.68
N HIS A 15 21.06 -39.68 -12.93
CA HIS A 15 20.62 -39.31 -11.59
C HIS A 15 19.35 -38.44 -11.72
N PRO A 16 18.24 -38.77 -11.05
CA PRO A 16 17.10 -37.87 -10.99
C PRO A 16 17.58 -36.56 -10.39
N ALA A 17 17.42 -35.46 -11.13
CA ALA A 17 17.78 -34.13 -10.67
C ALA A 17 17.06 -33.86 -9.36
N ILE A 18 17.80 -33.92 -8.24
CA ILE A 18 17.32 -33.45 -6.95
C ILE A 18 17.06 -31.97 -7.15
N TYR A 19 15.78 -31.58 -7.21
CA TYR A 19 15.38 -30.18 -7.28
C TYR A 19 15.95 -29.48 -6.04
N ASP A 20 16.96 -28.64 -6.27
CA ASP A 20 17.55 -27.80 -5.24
C ASP A 20 16.79 -26.47 -5.25
N PRO A 21 15.94 -26.18 -4.25
CA PRO A 21 15.20 -24.92 -4.19
C PRO A 21 16.12 -23.69 -4.09
N SER A 22 17.43 -23.88 -3.84
CA SER A 22 18.42 -22.80 -3.88
C SER A 22 18.88 -22.43 -5.29
N SER A 23 18.65 -23.26 -6.31
CA SER A 23 18.99 -22.93 -7.70
C SER A 23 18.00 -21.97 -8.37
N ASP A 24 16.81 -21.77 -7.81
CA ASP A 24 15.82 -20.77 -8.26
C ASP A 24 16.11 -19.37 -7.71
N ILE A 25 17.15 -19.21 -6.88
CA ILE A 25 17.59 -17.92 -6.36
C ILE A 25 18.33 -17.20 -7.50
N ILE A 26 17.61 -16.31 -8.21
CA ILE A 26 18.23 -15.37 -9.14
C ILE A 26 19.33 -14.62 -8.37
N PRO A 27 20.60 -14.69 -8.80
CA PRO A 27 21.68 -14.00 -8.12
C PRO A 27 21.39 -12.50 -8.21
N VAL A 28 21.17 -11.87 -7.05
CA VAL A 28 20.94 -10.44 -6.98
C VAL A 28 22.25 -9.74 -7.36
N GLU A 29 22.22 -8.91 -8.41
CA GLU A 29 23.40 -8.12 -8.76
C GLU A 29 23.78 -7.21 -7.58
N GLN A 30 25.01 -7.34 -7.12
CA GLN A 30 25.53 -6.59 -5.96
C GLN A 30 25.42 -5.07 -6.17
N ASN A 31 25.45 -4.61 -7.43
CA ASN A 31 25.28 -3.21 -7.82
C ASN A 31 23.88 -2.66 -7.51
N ASP A 32 22.83 -3.46 -7.68
CA ASP A 32 21.45 -3.02 -7.43
C ASP A 32 21.19 -2.88 -5.93
N ILE A 33 21.75 -3.78 -5.12
CA ILE A 33 21.70 -3.68 -3.66
C ILE A 33 22.41 -2.40 -3.18
N ILE A 34 23.56 -2.05 -3.77
CA ILE A 34 24.31 -0.83 -3.42
C ILE A 34 23.51 0.42 -3.79
N ARG A 35 22.93 0.47 -4.99
CA ARG A 35 22.09 1.60 -5.42
C ARG A 35 20.91 1.81 -4.46
N LEU A 36 20.21 0.73 -4.11
CA LEU A 36 19.04 0.82 -3.26
C LEU A 36 19.35 1.33 -1.84
N GLN A 37 20.53 0.99 -1.30
CA GLN A 37 21.01 1.49 0.00
C GLN A 37 21.25 2.99 0.03
N ILE A 38 21.60 3.58 -1.10
CA ILE A 38 21.84 5.02 -1.21
C ILE A 38 20.52 5.72 -1.48
N PHE A 39 19.74 5.21 -2.44
CA PHE A 39 18.55 5.90 -2.91
C PHE A 39 17.36 5.84 -1.96
N ILE A 40 17.10 4.73 -1.24
CA ILE A 40 15.95 4.65 -0.32
C ILE A 40 16.08 5.66 0.83
N PRO A 41 17.19 5.70 1.59
CA PRO A 41 17.33 6.67 2.68
C PRO A 41 17.32 8.11 2.16
N LEU A 42 17.99 8.38 1.04
CA LEU A 42 18.03 9.71 0.43
C LEU A 42 16.62 10.18 0.02
N ALA A 43 15.86 9.33 -0.70
CA ALA A 43 14.51 9.66 -1.13
C ALA A 43 13.56 9.83 0.06
N THR A 44 13.70 8.98 1.09
CA THR A 44 12.90 9.09 2.33
C THR A 44 13.17 10.39 3.06
N LEU A 45 14.44 10.76 3.26
CA LEU A 45 14.81 12.03 3.89
C LEU A 45 14.33 13.23 3.08
N THR A 46 14.45 13.18 1.75
CA THR A 46 13.97 14.24 0.86
C THR A 46 12.45 14.40 0.96
N ALA A 47 11.71 13.30 0.97
CA ALA A 47 10.26 13.29 1.13
C ALA A 47 9.82 13.88 2.47
N ILE A 48 10.44 13.44 3.58
CA ILE A 48 10.16 13.96 4.93
C ILE A 48 10.46 15.46 4.98
N PHE A 49 11.63 15.87 4.48
CA PHE A 49 12.05 17.26 4.50
C PHE A 49 11.09 18.15 3.71
N SER A 50 10.72 17.77 2.49
CA SER A 50 9.79 18.54 1.67
C SER A 50 8.41 18.71 2.32
N ASN A 51 7.87 17.61 2.88
CA ASN A 51 6.60 17.65 3.60
C ASN A 51 6.69 18.52 4.87
N LEU A 52 7.77 18.44 5.63
CA LEU A 52 7.98 19.25 6.83
C LEU A 52 8.09 20.74 6.50
N VAL A 53 8.83 21.08 5.44
CA VAL A 53 8.97 22.46 4.96
C VAL A 53 7.61 23.03 4.53
N SER A 54 6.83 22.27 3.77
CA SER A 54 5.50 22.69 3.33
C SER A 54 4.47 22.73 4.47
N ALA A 55 4.62 21.90 5.50
CA ALA A 55 3.73 21.89 6.66
C ALA A 55 4.05 23.00 7.68
N LEU A 56 5.31 23.37 7.87
CA LEU A 56 5.73 24.25 8.97
C LEU A 56 6.35 25.59 8.54
N LEU A 57 7.06 25.63 7.41
CA LEU A 57 7.82 26.81 6.99
C LEU A 57 7.09 27.66 5.95
N ILE A 58 6.37 27.03 5.02
CA ILE A 58 5.66 27.73 3.94
C ILE A 58 4.29 28.19 4.43
N LYS A 59 3.92 29.44 4.10
CA LYS A 59 2.58 29.99 4.30
C LYS A 59 1.94 30.28 2.93
N PRO A 60 0.67 29.91 2.70
CA PRO A 60 -0.18 29.10 3.59
C PRO A 60 0.39 27.67 3.77
N SER A 61 0.27 27.11 4.97
CA SER A 61 0.73 25.74 5.25
C SER A 61 -0.22 24.71 4.65
N MET A 62 0.19 23.44 4.57
CA MET A 62 -0.70 22.36 4.13
C MET A 62 -2.02 22.28 4.91
N SER A 63 -1.99 22.55 6.22
CA SER A 63 -3.22 22.58 7.03
C SER A 63 -4.05 23.81 6.68
N ASP A 64 -3.41 24.97 6.53
CA ASP A 64 -4.12 26.22 6.19
C ASP A 64 -4.83 26.09 4.84
N ILE A 65 -4.19 25.47 3.84
CA ILE A 65 -4.81 25.21 2.53
C ILE A 65 -6.04 24.30 2.67
N ASN A 66 -5.96 23.25 3.49
CA ASN A 66 -7.11 22.38 3.74
C ASN A 66 -8.23 23.06 4.52
N ASP A 67 -7.91 24.03 5.37
CA ASP A 67 -8.90 24.83 6.09
C ASP A 67 -9.51 25.92 5.19
N LEU A 68 -8.73 26.47 4.26
CA LEU A 68 -9.15 27.46 3.28
C LEU A 68 -10.08 26.84 2.23
N TYR A 69 -9.68 25.70 1.64
CA TYR A 69 -10.43 24.97 0.63
C TYR A 69 -11.22 23.83 1.27
N TYR A 70 -12.16 24.19 2.15
CA TYR A 70 -12.94 23.21 2.91
C TYR A 70 -13.86 22.38 2.01
N THR A 71 -13.69 21.05 2.03
CA THR A 71 -14.54 20.06 1.35
C THR A 71 -15.33 19.21 2.35
N LEU A 72 -16.31 18.45 1.86
CA LEU A 72 -17.03 17.45 2.67
C LEU A 72 -16.13 16.30 3.18
N LEU A 73 -14.94 16.10 2.59
CA LEU A 73 -14.00 15.04 2.97
C LEU A 73 -12.77 15.59 3.72
N THR A 74 -12.78 16.86 4.11
CA THR A 74 -11.61 17.46 4.75
C THR A 74 -11.42 16.87 6.16
N PRO A 75 -10.28 16.22 6.42
CA PRO A 75 -10.04 15.52 7.68
C PRO A 75 -9.58 16.45 8.81
N ASN A 76 -9.67 15.96 10.04
CA ASN A 76 -9.09 16.60 11.21
C ASN A 76 -7.55 16.65 11.08
N SER A 77 -6.99 17.86 11.03
CA SER A 77 -5.55 18.09 10.81
C SER A 77 -4.67 17.43 11.87
N THR A 78 -5.11 17.38 13.13
CA THR A 78 -4.35 16.73 14.21
C THR A 78 -4.29 15.22 14.02
N MET A 79 -5.42 14.59 13.70
CA MET A 79 -5.47 13.13 13.51
C MET A 79 -4.65 12.69 12.30
N ILE A 80 -4.71 13.44 11.20
CA ILE A 80 -3.90 13.17 10.00
C ILE A 80 -2.42 13.43 10.28
N GLY A 81 -2.07 14.50 10.99
CA GLY A 81 -0.70 14.76 11.42
C GLY A 81 -0.11 13.60 12.24
N CYS A 82 -0.88 13.07 13.20
CA CYS A 82 -0.48 11.88 13.96
C CYS A 82 -0.27 10.66 13.07
N TYR A 83 -1.13 10.44 12.07
CA TYR A 83 -0.98 9.34 11.12
C TYR A 83 0.31 9.47 10.29
N TRP A 84 0.62 10.67 9.80
CA TRP A 84 1.85 10.93 9.06
C TRP A 84 3.11 10.75 9.89
N ILE A 85 3.10 11.13 11.18
CA ILE A 85 4.22 10.86 12.09
C ILE A 85 4.52 9.36 12.17
N VAL A 86 3.48 8.51 12.26
CA VAL A 86 3.63 7.05 12.26
C VAL A 86 4.21 6.56 10.93
N ILE A 87 3.71 7.04 9.78
CA ILE A 87 4.25 6.69 8.46
C ILE A 87 5.74 7.05 8.40
N PHE A 88 6.11 8.30 8.74
CA PHE A 88 7.50 8.75 8.65
C PHE A 88 8.41 7.94 9.57
N ALA A 89 7.97 7.60 10.78
CA ALA A 89 8.70 6.70 11.65
C ALA A 89 8.91 5.32 10.99
N CYS A 90 7.88 4.74 10.38
CA CYS A 90 7.98 3.47 9.67
C CYS A 90 8.90 3.55 8.42
N GLN A 91 8.86 4.65 7.67
CA GLN A 91 9.70 4.86 6.48
C GLN A 91 11.19 5.05 6.85
N VAL A 92 11.48 5.76 7.95
CA VAL A 92 12.83 5.87 8.50
C VAL A 92 13.32 4.49 8.96
N ALA A 93 12.47 3.75 9.68
CA ALA A 93 12.77 2.39 10.13
C ALA A 93 13.06 1.43 8.95
N MET A 94 12.27 1.52 7.87
CA MET A 94 12.49 0.81 6.61
C MET A 94 13.84 1.17 5.98
N SER A 95 14.17 2.46 5.93
CA SER A 95 15.45 2.96 5.38
C SER A 95 16.64 2.40 6.16
N PHE A 96 16.59 2.43 7.49
CA PHE A 96 17.62 1.80 8.33
C PHE A 96 17.72 0.30 8.07
N MET A 97 16.59 -0.40 7.97
CA MET A 97 16.59 -1.84 7.69
C MET A 97 17.28 -2.18 6.37
N VAL A 98 17.10 -1.37 5.31
CA VAL A 98 17.79 -1.58 4.02
C VAL A 98 19.31 -1.44 4.20
N VAL A 99 19.76 -0.43 4.93
CA VAL A 99 21.19 -0.16 5.18
C VAL A 99 21.83 -1.22 6.07
N PHE A 100 21.12 -1.74 7.07
CA PHE A 100 21.64 -2.80 7.93
C PHE A 100 21.59 -4.17 7.26
N THR A 101 20.53 -4.47 6.51
CA THR A 101 20.34 -5.75 5.82
C THR A 101 21.39 -6.00 4.74
N SER A 102 21.90 -4.94 4.11
CA SER A 102 22.98 -5.07 3.13
C SER A 102 24.34 -5.39 3.74
N ARG A 103 24.61 -4.89 4.96
CA ARG A 103 25.89 -5.13 5.66
C ARG A 103 25.97 -6.49 6.34
N GLN A 104 24.83 -7.08 6.68
CA GLN A 104 24.79 -8.31 7.48
C GLN A 104 24.80 -9.55 6.57
N ARG A 105 25.92 -10.29 6.61
CA ARG A 105 26.15 -11.54 5.87
C ARG A 105 25.13 -12.66 6.17
N TYR A 106 24.32 -12.51 7.23
CA TYR A 106 23.48 -13.57 7.82
C TYR A 106 21.96 -13.38 7.70
N ARG A 107 21.46 -12.35 6.99
CA ARG A 107 20.00 -12.23 6.78
C ARG A 107 19.56 -13.06 5.57
N THR A 108 18.52 -13.88 5.76
CA THR A 108 17.90 -14.78 4.75
C THR A 108 17.82 -14.12 3.37
N GLU A 109 18.41 -14.78 2.36
CA GLU A 109 18.50 -14.32 0.96
C GLU A 109 17.16 -13.81 0.41
N ASN A 110 16.06 -14.45 0.82
CA ASN A 110 14.68 -14.03 0.51
C ASN A 110 14.35 -12.57 0.87
N THR A 111 14.91 -12.01 1.95
CA THR A 111 14.65 -10.62 2.32
C THR A 111 15.38 -9.64 1.41
N LYS A 112 16.59 -9.99 0.97
CA LYS A 112 17.37 -9.17 0.03
C LYS A 112 16.72 -9.15 -1.35
N GLN A 113 16.27 -10.30 -1.83
CA GLN A 113 15.51 -10.39 -3.07
C GLN A 113 14.20 -9.59 -3.02
N THR A 114 13.49 -9.61 -1.89
CA THR A 114 12.28 -8.80 -1.71
C THR A 114 12.58 -7.30 -1.77
N PHE A 115 13.69 -6.84 -1.18
CA PHE A 115 14.06 -5.43 -1.28
C PHE A 115 14.44 -5.02 -2.70
N VAL A 116 15.21 -5.83 -3.43
CA VAL A 116 15.67 -5.46 -4.77
C VAL A 116 14.57 -5.63 -5.82
N HIS A 117 13.87 -6.75 -5.83
CA HIS A 117 12.88 -7.07 -6.87
C HIS A 117 11.47 -6.59 -6.53
N ALA A 118 11.11 -6.53 -5.24
CA ALA A 118 9.74 -6.20 -4.84
C ALA A 118 9.53 -4.73 -4.48
N VAL A 119 10.45 -4.15 -3.69
CA VAL A 119 10.41 -2.71 -3.34
C VAL A 119 11.12 -1.88 -4.42
N GLY A 120 12.38 -2.24 -4.68
CA GLY A 120 13.20 -1.79 -5.79
C GLY A 120 13.22 -0.28 -6.05
N MET A 121 13.57 0.06 -7.29
CA MET A 121 13.53 1.43 -7.82
C MET A 121 12.12 2.06 -7.92
N PRO A 122 11.02 1.31 -8.13
CA PRO A 122 9.67 1.90 -8.17
C PRO A 122 9.34 2.65 -6.87
N TYR A 123 9.65 2.07 -5.71
CA TYR A 123 9.38 2.72 -4.43
C TYR A 123 10.20 4.01 -4.24
N VAL A 124 11.48 4.01 -4.67
CA VAL A 124 12.34 5.21 -4.67
C VAL A 124 11.72 6.31 -5.54
N LEU A 125 11.26 5.97 -6.74
CA LEU A 125 10.59 6.91 -7.63
C LEU A 125 9.31 7.48 -6.98
N GLY A 126 8.52 6.62 -6.33
CA GLY A 126 7.35 7.03 -5.56
C GLY A 126 7.69 8.04 -4.46
N LEU A 127 8.76 7.82 -3.70
CA LEU A 127 9.22 8.75 -2.66
C LEU A 127 9.65 10.11 -3.24
N PHE A 128 10.32 10.14 -4.40
CA PHE A 128 10.65 11.41 -5.06
C PHE A 128 9.42 12.16 -5.58
N ILE A 129 8.45 11.45 -6.17
CA ILE A 129 7.16 12.03 -6.58
C ILE A 129 6.44 12.60 -5.36
N PHE A 130 6.44 11.86 -4.26
CA PHE A 130 5.87 12.31 -2.99
C PHE A 130 6.64 13.48 -2.36
N ALA A 131 7.94 13.61 -2.61
CA ALA A 131 8.71 14.79 -2.20
C ALA A 131 8.36 16.03 -3.04
N LEU A 132 7.96 15.86 -4.31
CA LEU A 132 7.56 16.97 -5.18
C LEU A 132 6.12 17.42 -4.93
N TRP A 133 5.23 16.48 -4.57
CA TRP A 133 3.81 16.75 -4.33
C TRP A 133 3.52 17.95 -3.40
N PRO A 134 4.18 18.10 -2.23
CA PRO A 134 4.01 19.24 -1.33
C PRO A 134 4.24 20.60 -1.98
N MET A 135 5.18 20.67 -2.92
CA MET A 135 5.52 21.92 -3.60
C MET A 135 4.39 22.35 -4.53
N PHE A 136 3.79 21.40 -5.25
CA PHE A 136 2.63 21.65 -6.10
C PHE A 136 1.40 22.02 -5.26
N TRP A 137 1.21 21.35 -4.13
CA TRP A 137 0.13 21.65 -3.20
C TRP A 137 0.27 23.06 -2.63
N ALA A 138 1.45 23.41 -2.11
CA ALA A 138 1.73 24.72 -1.53
C ALA A 138 1.68 25.87 -2.56
N ALA A 139 1.98 25.58 -3.83
CA ALA A 139 1.84 26.53 -4.93
C ALA A 139 0.40 26.63 -5.49
N GLU A 140 -0.59 25.99 -4.84
CA GLU A 140 -1.99 25.93 -5.28
C GLU A 140 -2.19 25.35 -6.70
N LEU A 141 -1.21 24.58 -7.19
CA LEU A 141 -1.27 23.86 -8.46
C LEU A 141 -2.01 22.52 -8.29
N PHE A 142 -3.29 22.59 -7.88
CA PHE A 142 -4.10 21.43 -7.47
C PHE A 142 -4.21 20.34 -8.54
N LEU A 143 -4.27 20.72 -9.82
CA LEU A 143 -4.29 19.74 -10.91
C LEU A 143 -2.98 18.95 -10.98
N GLY A 144 -1.83 19.64 -10.92
CA GLY A 144 -0.52 18.99 -10.92
C GLY A 144 -0.32 18.12 -9.67
N SER A 145 -0.77 18.62 -8.52
CA SER A 145 -0.78 17.88 -7.25
C SER A 145 -1.61 16.59 -7.34
N THR A 146 -2.82 16.66 -7.91
CA THR A 146 -3.69 15.49 -8.11
C THR A 146 -3.07 14.47 -9.06
N ILE A 147 -2.47 14.92 -10.17
CA ILE A 147 -1.77 14.03 -11.11
C ILE A 147 -0.61 13.30 -10.41
N LEU A 148 0.19 14.01 -9.61
CA LEU A 148 1.27 13.40 -8.84
C LEU A 148 0.74 12.34 -7.85
N LEU A 149 -0.37 12.60 -7.16
CA LEU A 149 -1.00 11.61 -6.26
C LEU A 149 -1.53 10.39 -7.01
N VAL A 150 -2.10 10.57 -8.20
CA VAL A 150 -2.55 9.45 -9.04
C VAL A 150 -1.36 8.57 -9.44
N VAL A 151 -0.27 9.18 -9.94
CA VAL A 151 0.95 8.43 -10.29
C VAL A 151 1.55 7.74 -9.08
N LEU A 152 1.59 8.42 -7.93
CA LEU A 152 2.05 7.86 -6.66
C LEU A 152 1.21 6.65 -6.22
N LEU A 153 -0.11 6.73 -6.36
CA LEU A 153 -1.03 5.63 -6.06
C LEU A 153 -0.74 4.41 -6.96
N PHE A 154 -0.50 4.62 -8.26
CA PHE A 154 -0.15 3.52 -9.17
C PHE A 154 1.18 2.87 -8.79
N ILE A 155 2.21 3.66 -8.49
CA ILE A 155 3.53 3.16 -8.10
C ILE A 155 3.44 2.37 -6.79
N THR A 156 2.78 2.91 -5.77
CA THR A 156 2.64 2.24 -4.47
C THR A 156 1.82 0.95 -4.58
N THR A 157 0.77 0.95 -5.41
CA THR A 157 -0.02 -0.26 -5.71
C THR A 157 0.83 -1.31 -6.42
N TYR A 158 1.63 -0.91 -7.41
CA TYR A 158 2.56 -1.80 -8.10
C TYR A 158 3.59 -2.39 -7.12
N THR A 159 4.16 -1.57 -6.25
CA THR A 159 5.09 -2.03 -5.20
C THR A 159 4.43 -3.03 -4.25
N LEU A 160 3.22 -2.75 -3.75
CA LEU A 160 2.49 -3.70 -2.90
C LEU A 160 2.20 -5.02 -3.63
N HIS A 161 1.76 -4.95 -4.88
CA HIS A 161 1.51 -6.14 -5.68
C HIS A 161 2.79 -6.96 -5.89
N SER A 162 3.91 -6.30 -6.16
CA SER A 162 5.22 -6.95 -6.30
C SER A 162 5.68 -7.59 -4.98
N ILE A 163 5.48 -6.92 -3.84
CA ILE A 163 5.74 -7.48 -2.50
C ILE A 163 4.91 -8.74 -2.30
N TRP A 164 3.62 -8.70 -2.62
CA TRP A 164 2.73 -9.85 -2.42
C TRP A 164 3.13 -11.05 -3.27
N ARG A 165 3.59 -10.81 -4.51
CA ARG A 165 4.04 -11.87 -5.42
C ARG A 165 5.35 -12.53 -4.97
N HIS A 166 6.32 -11.76 -4.47
CA HIS A 166 7.65 -12.29 -4.10
C HIS A 166 7.72 -12.78 -2.66
N SER A 167 6.96 -12.20 -1.74
CA SER A 167 6.96 -12.56 -0.33
C SER A 167 5.60 -12.28 0.29
N PRO A 168 4.70 -13.28 0.33
CA PRO A 168 3.39 -13.10 0.92
C PRO A 168 3.52 -12.65 2.38
N PRO A 169 2.79 -11.60 2.79
CA PRO A 169 2.91 -11.04 4.13
C PRO A 169 2.42 -12.06 5.16
N SER A 170 3.28 -12.40 6.13
CA SER A 170 2.92 -13.22 7.29
C SER A 170 3.52 -12.61 8.54
N PHE A 171 2.65 -12.12 9.42
CA PHE A 171 3.06 -11.58 10.72
C PHE A 171 3.67 -12.67 11.62
N ILE A 172 3.12 -13.88 11.58
CA ILE A 172 3.54 -15.01 12.44
C ILE A 172 4.89 -15.56 11.99
N SER A 173 5.10 -15.71 10.68
CA SER A 173 6.31 -16.35 10.16
C SER A 173 7.46 -15.36 9.93
N ARG A 174 7.16 -14.09 9.62
CA ARG A 174 8.14 -13.08 9.22
C ARG A 174 7.79 -11.68 9.78
N PRO A 175 7.73 -11.50 11.11
CA PRO A 175 7.28 -10.26 11.74
C PRO A 175 8.14 -9.05 11.33
N PHE A 176 9.46 -9.23 11.21
CA PHE A 176 10.37 -8.15 10.81
C PHE A 176 10.17 -7.71 9.36
N SER A 177 9.99 -8.63 8.41
CA SER A 177 9.72 -8.21 7.02
C SER A 177 8.34 -7.54 6.91
N TYR A 178 7.37 -7.99 7.71
CA TYR A 178 6.05 -7.38 7.77
C TYR A 178 6.10 -5.92 8.28
N ILE A 179 6.70 -5.69 9.45
CA ILE A 179 6.74 -4.36 10.08
C ILE A 179 7.58 -3.36 9.29
N PHE A 180 8.69 -3.78 8.70
CA PHE A 180 9.64 -2.84 8.10
C PHE A 180 9.52 -2.71 6.58
N ILE A 181 8.80 -3.61 5.90
CA ILE A 181 8.62 -3.55 4.45
C ILE A 181 7.15 -3.32 4.09
N TYR A 182 6.28 -4.19 4.60
CA TYR A 182 4.88 -4.16 4.22
C TYR A 182 4.14 -3.00 4.86
N LEU A 183 4.26 -2.83 6.17
CA LEU A 183 3.58 -1.80 6.96
C LEU A 183 3.76 -0.37 6.42
N PRO A 184 4.99 0.16 6.18
CA PRO A 184 5.18 1.54 5.71
C PRO A 184 4.52 1.80 4.35
N VAL A 185 4.72 0.90 3.38
CA VAL A 185 4.14 1.05 2.04
C VAL A 185 2.61 0.97 2.10
N HIS A 186 2.09 0.08 2.95
CA HIS A 186 0.66 -0.13 3.09
C HIS A 186 -0.05 1.04 3.78
N LEU A 187 0.52 1.57 4.86
CA LEU A 187 -0.03 2.76 5.56
C LEU A 187 0.02 4.00 4.67
N PHE A 188 1.10 4.15 3.91
CA PHE A 188 1.28 5.24 2.95
C PHE A 188 0.26 5.17 1.82
N GLN A 189 0.06 4.00 1.21
CA GLN A 189 -0.98 3.84 0.20
C GLN A 189 -2.38 4.10 0.75
N ALA A 190 -2.66 3.69 2.00
CA ALA A 190 -3.98 3.86 2.61
C ALA A 190 -4.37 5.34 2.75
N VAL A 191 -3.46 6.21 3.17
CA VAL A 191 -3.74 7.67 3.27
C VAL A 191 -3.89 8.32 1.91
N VAL A 192 -3.01 7.99 0.96
CA VAL A 192 -3.09 8.52 -0.41
C VAL A 192 -4.43 8.16 -1.04
N PHE A 193 -4.87 6.91 -0.91
CA PHE A 193 -6.10 6.44 -1.53
C PHE A 193 -7.38 6.93 -0.83
N THR A 194 -7.37 7.02 0.50
CA THR A 194 -8.59 7.28 1.28
C THR A 194 -8.80 8.77 1.55
N VAL A 195 -7.72 9.56 1.63
CA VAL A 195 -7.78 10.96 2.06
C VAL A 195 -7.16 11.88 1.02
N ASP A 196 -5.87 11.75 0.72
CA ASP A 196 -5.15 12.79 -0.04
C ASP A 196 -5.66 12.93 -1.47
N LEU A 197 -5.84 11.81 -2.18
CA LEU A 197 -6.31 11.82 -3.57
C LEU A 197 -7.77 12.29 -3.69
N PRO A 198 -8.73 11.78 -2.89
CA PRO A 198 -10.09 12.32 -2.89
C PRO A 198 -10.12 13.82 -2.56
N GLN A 199 -9.40 14.26 -1.52
CA GLN A 199 -9.34 15.66 -1.13
C GLN A 199 -8.78 16.55 -2.25
N SER A 200 -7.66 16.15 -2.84
CA SER A 200 -7.02 16.86 -3.96
C SER A 200 -7.92 16.91 -5.20
N LEU A 201 -8.65 15.83 -5.48
CA LEU A 201 -9.60 15.75 -6.59
C LEU A 201 -10.76 16.72 -6.38
N LEU A 202 -11.37 16.76 -5.19
CA LEU A 202 -12.48 17.67 -4.89
C LEU A 202 -12.06 19.13 -5.01
N ILE A 203 -10.87 19.47 -4.52
CA ILE A 203 -10.35 20.84 -4.61
C ILE A 203 -10.06 21.21 -6.08
N THR A 204 -9.48 20.29 -6.86
CA THR A 204 -9.24 20.48 -8.29
C THR A 204 -10.53 20.69 -9.08
N LEU A 205 -11.60 19.97 -8.73
CA LEU A 205 -12.93 20.11 -9.34
C LEU A 205 -13.70 21.34 -8.84
N LYS A 206 -13.13 22.11 -7.90
CA LYS A 206 -13.75 23.26 -7.25
C LYS A 206 -15.02 22.90 -6.47
N TRP A 207 -15.07 21.70 -5.89
CA TRP A 207 -16.15 21.23 -5.02
C TRP A 207 -15.77 21.48 -3.55
N TYR A 208 -15.66 22.76 -3.21
CA TYR A 208 -15.30 23.23 -1.87
C TYR A 208 -16.10 24.48 -1.50
N ARG A 209 -16.18 24.76 -0.20
CA ARG A 209 -16.84 25.94 0.36
C ARG A 209 -16.00 27.19 0.06
N SER A 210 -16.63 28.24 -0.48
CA SER A 210 -15.92 29.47 -0.84
C SER A 210 -15.18 30.06 0.37
N PRO A 211 -13.88 30.41 0.25
CA PRO A 211 -13.14 31.04 1.32
C PRO A 211 -13.67 32.43 1.72
N ILE A 212 -14.38 33.11 0.82
CA ILE A 212 -14.82 34.50 0.99
C ILE A 212 -16.19 34.57 1.65
N ASP A 213 -17.17 33.86 1.07
CA ASP A 213 -18.58 33.96 1.46
C ASP A 213 -19.03 32.81 2.38
N HIS A 214 -18.17 31.82 2.59
CA HIS A 214 -18.50 30.56 3.27
C HIS A 214 -19.76 29.88 2.72
N SER A 215 -20.15 30.18 1.48
CA SER A 215 -21.23 29.51 0.78
C SER A 215 -20.70 28.33 -0.01
N TRP A 216 -21.52 27.29 -0.16
CA TRP A 216 -21.25 26.19 -1.07
C TRP A 216 -21.41 26.64 -2.52
N GLU A 217 -20.80 25.88 -3.43
CA GLU A 217 -20.95 26.08 -4.87
C GLU A 217 -22.41 25.85 -5.33
N PRO A 218 -22.86 26.48 -6.44
CA PRO A 218 -24.28 26.49 -6.81
C PRO A 218 -24.90 25.09 -7.06
N ASN A 219 -24.09 24.09 -7.41
CA ASN A 219 -24.53 22.71 -7.68
C ASN A 219 -24.21 21.73 -6.54
N HIS A 220 -24.01 22.24 -5.32
CA HIS A 220 -23.59 21.45 -4.16
C HIS A 220 -24.42 20.19 -3.90
N THR A 221 -25.75 20.27 -4.04
CA THR A 221 -26.65 19.12 -3.83
C THR A 221 -26.35 17.97 -4.79
N THR A 222 -26.10 18.26 -6.06
CA THR A 222 -25.75 17.25 -7.07
C THR A 222 -24.35 16.70 -6.82
N HIS A 223 -23.38 17.57 -6.52
CA HIS A 223 -22.01 17.15 -6.22
C HIS A 223 -21.94 16.30 -4.96
N THR A 224 -22.81 16.54 -3.97
CA THR A 224 -22.89 15.72 -2.75
C THR A 224 -23.23 14.26 -3.06
N TRP A 225 -24.12 14.00 -4.02
CA TRP A 225 -24.40 12.64 -4.48
C TRP A 225 -23.23 11.98 -5.22
N ILE A 226 -22.45 12.77 -5.96
CA ILE A 226 -21.23 12.29 -6.60
C ILE A 226 -20.16 11.97 -5.55
N ILE A 227 -19.98 12.83 -4.55
CA ILE A 227 -19.06 12.62 -3.43
C ILE A 227 -19.47 11.36 -2.65
N PHE A 228 -20.76 11.16 -2.40
CA PHE A 228 -21.29 9.93 -1.82
C PHE A 228 -20.87 8.70 -2.62
N ALA A 229 -21.06 8.72 -3.95
CA ALA A 229 -20.67 7.62 -4.82
C ALA A 229 -19.16 7.36 -4.80
N ILE A 230 -18.33 8.42 -4.77
CA ILE A 230 -16.87 8.33 -4.64
C ILE A 230 -16.49 7.66 -3.32
N VAL A 231 -17.03 8.12 -2.18
CA VAL A 231 -16.75 7.54 -0.85
C VAL A 231 -17.13 6.07 -0.80
N LEU A 232 -18.30 5.72 -1.33
CA LEU A 232 -18.79 4.34 -1.37
C LEU A 232 -17.90 3.46 -2.24
N LEU A 233 -17.46 3.94 -3.42
CA LEU A 233 -16.55 3.21 -4.30
C LEU A 233 -15.18 2.97 -3.66
N LEU A 234 -14.61 3.99 -3.03
CA LEU A 234 -13.33 3.88 -2.31
C LEU A 234 -13.44 2.89 -1.14
N GLY A 235 -14.54 2.97 -0.39
CA GLY A 235 -14.82 2.06 0.71
C GLY A 235 -15.01 0.61 0.28
N LEU A 236 -15.79 0.36 -0.78
CA LEU A 236 -15.94 -0.98 -1.36
C LEU A 236 -14.62 -1.53 -1.88
N THR A 237 -13.80 -0.69 -2.52
CA THR A 237 -12.48 -1.08 -3.01
C THR A 237 -11.58 -1.50 -1.84
N ASN A 238 -11.54 -0.70 -0.76
CA ASN A 238 -10.78 -1.05 0.44
C ASN A 238 -11.31 -2.31 1.11
N ALA A 239 -12.63 -2.45 1.26
CA ALA A 239 -13.28 -3.62 1.83
C ALA A 239 -12.96 -4.90 1.04
N TYR A 240 -12.99 -4.83 -0.30
CA TYR A 240 -12.63 -5.94 -1.17
C TYR A 240 -11.17 -6.37 -0.98
N VAL A 241 -10.24 -5.41 -0.93
CA VAL A 241 -8.82 -5.73 -0.69
C VAL A 241 -8.61 -6.31 0.71
N ILE A 242 -9.26 -5.75 1.74
CA ILE A 242 -9.20 -6.26 3.12
C ILE A 242 -9.69 -7.72 3.17
N TYR A 243 -10.83 -8.01 2.56
CA TYR A 243 -11.41 -9.35 2.53
C TYR A 243 -10.47 -10.35 1.84
N ARG A 244 -9.89 -9.98 0.69
CA ARG A 244 -9.01 -10.85 -0.10
C ARG A 244 -7.65 -11.08 0.56
N ALA A 245 -7.07 -10.04 1.17
CA ALA A 245 -5.72 -10.08 1.73
C ALA A 245 -5.67 -10.41 3.23
N LYS A 246 -6.83 -10.47 3.92
CA LYS A 246 -6.94 -10.58 5.38
C LYS A 246 -6.14 -9.50 6.12
N ASP A 247 -6.16 -8.29 5.58
CA ASP A 247 -5.24 -7.24 5.99
C ASP A 247 -5.78 -6.42 7.17
N PHE A 248 -5.28 -6.75 8.35
CA PHE A 248 -5.59 -6.03 9.58
C PHE A 248 -5.08 -4.59 9.56
N VAL A 249 -3.88 -4.34 9.02
CA VAL A 249 -3.27 -3.01 8.99
C VAL A 249 -4.12 -2.06 8.16
N ARG A 250 -4.55 -2.50 6.96
CA ARG A 250 -5.44 -1.71 6.12
C ARG A 250 -6.75 -1.40 6.81
N THR A 251 -7.31 -2.37 7.53
CA THR A 251 -8.56 -2.20 8.26
C THR A 251 -8.44 -1.09 9.30
N VAL A 252 -7.42 -1.17 10.16
CA VAL A 252 -7.17 -0.15 11.20
C VAL A 252 -6.88 1.22 10.57
N ALA A 253 -6.07 1.26 9.51
CA ALA A 253 -5.74 2.48 8.79
C ALA A 253 -6.98 3.15 8.21
N VAL A 254 -7.80 2.43 7.44
CA VAL A 254 -9.01 2.97 6.81
C VAL A 254 -10.00 3.44 7.87
N VAL A 255 -10.24 2.65 8.93
CA VAL A 255 -11.13 3.06 10.03
C VAL A 255 -10.63 4.34 10.72
N TYR A 256 -9.32 4.44 10.99
CA TYR A 256 -8.74 5.64 11.59
C TYR A 256 -8.87 6.86 10.67
N LEU A 257 -8.54 6.71 9.39
CA LEU A 257 -8.61 7.79 8.40
C LEU A 257 -10.05 8.24 8.17
N THR A 258 -11.01 7.33 8.05
CA THR A 258 -12.44 7.65 7.96
C THR A 258 -12.93 8.36 9.22
N THR A 259 -12.49 7.93 10.41
CA THR A 259 -12.81 8.62 11.67
C THR A 259 -12.22 10.04 11.69
N SER A 260 -11.03 10.24 11.13
CA SER A 260 -10.44 11.58 11.04
C SER A 260 -11.29 12.56 10.22
N VAL A 261 -11.97 12.07 9.18
CA VAL A 261 -12.92 12.86 8.38
C VAL A 261 -14.19 13.17 9.18
N LEU A 262 -14.70 12.20 9.94
CA LEU A 262 -15.90 12.39 10.77
C LEU A 262 -15.72 13.40 11.92
N VAL A 263 -14.50 13.49 12.49
CA VAL A 263 -14.22 14.19 13.76
C VAL A 263 -13.68 15.62 13.57
N LYS A 264 -13.64 16.19 12.36
CA LYS A 264 -13.13 17.56 12.18
C LYS A 264 -13.98 18.62 12.92
N GLY A 265 -13.49 19.09 14.08
CA GLY A 265 -13.75 20.38 14.75
C GLY A 265 -15.18 20.75 15.18
N SER A 266 -15.41 20.81 16.51
CA SER A 266 -16.50 21.40 17.35
C SER A 266 -17.99 21.25 16.97
N ASN A 267 -18.36 21.10 15.71
CA ASN A 267 -19.76 21.06 15.24
C ASN A 267 -20.03 19.86 14.33
N SER A 268 -19.58 18.66 14.72
CA SER A 268 -19.82 17.42 13.95
C SER A 268 -21.32 17.23 13.62
N LEU A 269 -22.22 17.59 14.54
CA LEU A 269 -23.68 17.61 14.34
C LEU A 269 -24.14 18.57 13.24
N GLY A 270 -23.56 19.77 13.14
CA GLY A 270 -23.88 20.74 12.09
C GLY A 270 -23.45 20.22 10.71
N LYS A 271 -22.33 19.51 10.64
CA LYS A 271 -21.84 18.91 9.38
C LYS A 271 -22.68 17.74 8.90
N VAL A 272 -23.13 16.88 9.81
CA VAL A 272 -24.07 15.80 9.49
C VAL A 272 -25.37 16.38 8.93
N SER A 273 -25.81 17.53 9.43
CA SER A 273 -26.98 18.24 8.89
C SER A 273 -26.76 18.80 7.48
N GLU A 274 -25.54 19.19 7.12
CA GLU A 274 -25.22 19.74 5.78
C GLU A 274 -25.25 18.67 4.69
N ALA A 275 -24.73 17.46 4.96
CA ALA A 275 -24.63 16.39 3.96
C ALA A 275 -24.80 14.97 4.55
N PRO A 276 -25.99 14.62 5.07
CA PRO A 276 -26.19 13.39 5.86
C PRO A 276 -25.83 12.11 5.09
N HIS A 277 -26.01 12.11 3.77
CA HIS A 277 -25.68 11.00 2.89
C HIS A 277 -24.17 10.68 2.88
N VAL A 278 -23.30 11.70 2.85
CA VAL A 278 -21.84 11.48 2.81
C VAL A 278 -21.35 10.96 4.16
N TYR A 279 -21.87 11.51 5.27
CA TYR A 279 -21.53 11.03 6.62
C TYR A 279 -22.02 9.61 6.88
N SER A 280 -23.24 9.26 6.43
CA SER A 280 -23.73 7.89 6.53
C SER A 280 -22.89 6.92 5.69
N ALA A 281 -22.43 7.34 4.50
CA ALA A 281 -21.51 6.56 3.69
C ALA A 281 -20.17 6.33 4.41
N LEU A 282 -19.57 7.36 5.01
CA LEU A 282 -18.32 7.22 5.76
C LEU A 282 -18.47 6.20 6.92
N VAL A 283 -19.55 6.28 7.68
CA VAL A 283 -19.85 5.29 8.74
C VAL A 283 -20.05 3.90 8.16
N ALA A 284 -20.81 3.78 7.07
CA ALA A 284 -21.02 2.50 6.39
C ALA A 284 -19.71 1.92 5.85
N VAL A 285 -18.78 2.74 5.34
CA VAL A 285 -17.46 2.30 4.88
C VAL A 285 -16.63 1.74 6.03
N ALA A 286 -16.58 2.44 7.17
CA ALA A 286 -15.86 1.95 8.35
C ALA A 286 -16.44 0.61 8.85
N ALA A 287 -17.77 0.51 8.94
CA ALA A 287 -18.45 -0.72 9.33
C ALA A 287 -18.21 -1.86 8.33
N THR A 288 -18.32 -1.58 7.03
CA THR A 288 -18.11 -2.57 5.95
C THR A 288 -16.68 -3.10 5.97
N CYS A 289 -15.67 -2.23 6.15
CA CYS A 289 -14.28 -2.69 6.26
C CYS A 289 -14.06 -3.62 7.46
N MET A 290 -14.66 -3.31 8.62
CA MET A 290 -14.61 -4.19 9.80
C MET A 290 -15.31 -5.53 9.56
N VAL A 291 -16.50 -5.51 8.96
CA VAL A 291 -17.25 -6.73 8.61
C VAL A 291 -16.50 -7.57 7.59
N SER A 292 -15.91 -6.95 6.56
CA SER A 292 -15.09 -7.64 5.55
C SER A 292 -13.86 -8.29 6.16
N PHE A 293 -13.22 -7.65 7.14
CA PHE A 293 -12.12 -8.26 7.88
C PHE A 293 -12.58 -9.50 8.64
N ILE A 294 -13.69 -9.42 9.40
CA ILE A 294 -14.26 -10.57 10.13
C ILE A 294 -14.68 -11.69 9.17
N ALA A 295 -15.38 -11.36 8.09
CA ALA A 295 -15.83 -12.31 7.07
C ALA A 295 -14.66 -13.07 6.43
N SER A 296 -13.50 -12.43 6.27
CA SER A 296 -12.29 -13.08 5.72
C SER A 296 -11.77 -14.26 6.55
N PHE A 297 -12.14 -14.34 7.83
CA PHE A 297 -11.85 -15.48 8.70
C PHE A 297 -12.95 -16.53 8.71
N VAL A 298 -14.21 -16.13 8.50
CA VAL A 298 -15.37 -17.03 8.53
C VAL A 298 -15.48 -17.86 7.24
N ASP A 299 -15.19 -17.27 6.07
CA ASP A 299 -15.28 -17.95 4.77
C ASP A 299 -14.21 -19.02 4.51
N LEU A 300 -13.20 -19.13 5.38
CA LEU A 300 -12.11 -20.11 5.27
C LEU A 300 -12.12 -21.10 6.43
N GLY A 301 -13.30 -21.66 6.73
CA GLY A 301 -13.38 -22.98 7.34
C GLY A 301 -12.61 -23.99 6.47
N PRO A 302 -11.67 -24.78 7.04
CA PRO A 302 -10.88 -25.73 6.26
C PRO A 302 -11.81 -26.78 5.63
N ASP A 303 -11.55 -27.17 4.38
CA ASP A 303 -12.10 -28.34 3.66
C ASP A 303 -13.16 -28.17 2.55
N ARG A 304 -13.63 -26.98 2.17
CA ARG A 304 -14.70 -26.91 1.14
C ARG A 304 -14.31 -26.89 -0.34
N GLY A 305 -13.03 -26.99 -0.71
CA GLY A 305 -12.66 -26.89 -2.13
C GLY A 305 -11.36 -27.53 -2.59
N ARG A 306 -10.64 -28.24 -1.71
CA ARG A 306 -9.44 -28.96 -2.14
C ARG A 306 -9.89 -30.26 -2.80
N ILE A 307 -9.97 -30.27 -4.13
CA ILE A 307 -9.93 -31.52 -4.89
C ILE A 307 -8.53 -32.09 -4.62
N VAL A 308 -8.45 -33.00 -3.66
CA VAL A 308 -7.28 -33.86 -3.49
C VAL A 308 -7.31 -34.79 -4.69
N LEU A 309 -6.49 -34.49 -5.69
CA LEU A 309 -6.15 -35.47 -6.71
C LEU A 309 -5.36 -36.56 -5.96
N LEU A 310 -6.03 -37.68 -5.65
CA LEU A 310 -5.35 -38.88 -5.18
C LEU A 310 -4.27 -39.21 -6.21
N ASP A 311 -3.05 -39.41 -5.72
CA ASP A 311 -1.95 -39.85 -6.55
C ASP A 311 -2.31 -41.20 -7.18
N GLU A 312 -1.90 -41.40 -8.43
CA GLU A 312 -2.29 -42.56 -9.24
C GLU A 312 -1.84 -43.89 -8.61
N GLN A 313 -0.89 -43.85 -7.66
CA GLN A 313 -0.43 -44.97 -6.83
C GLN A 313 -1.49 -45.44 -5.82
N GLU A 314 -2.23 -44.53 -5.17
CA GLU A 314 -3.29 -44.91 -4.21
C GLU A 314 -4.51 -45.50 -4.94
N ARG A 315 -4.78 -45.03 -6.16
CA ARG A 315 -5.85 -45.59 -7.00
C ARG A 315 -5.57 -47.04 -7.42
N ARG A 316 -4.30 -47.45 -7.57
CA ARG A 316 -3.93 -48.84 -7.91
C ARG A 316 -3.99 -49.78 -6.72
N GLN A 317 -3.80 -49.30 -5.50
CA GLN A 317 -3.93 -50.13 -4.29
C GLN A 317 -5.38 -50.49 -3.96
N HIS A 318 -6.35 -49.66 -4.35
CA HIS A 318 -7.77 -49.96 -4.13
C HIS A 318 -8.43 -50.86 -5.18
N VAL A 319 -7.76 -51.15 -6.30
CA VAL A 319 -8.33 -51.93 -7.43
C VAL A 319 -7.70 -53.33 -7.54
N ALA A 320 -6.87 -53.75 -6.58
CA ALA A 320 -6.40 -55.13 -6.52
C ALA A 320 -7.31 -55.98 -5.62
N PRO A 321 -8.29 -56.72 -6.16
CA PRO A 321 -8.93 -57.79 -5.42
C PRO A 321 -7.94 -58.95 -5.25
N THR A 322 -7.77 -59.40 -4.02
CA THR A 322 -7.25 -60.74 -3.67
C THR A 322 -8.13 -61.84 -4.25
#